data_AF-A0A271IT92-F1
#
_entry.id   AF-A0A271IT92-F1
#
_cell.length_a   1.000
_cell.length_b   1.000
_cell.length_c   1.000
_cell.angle_alpha   90.00
_cell.angle_beta   90.00
_cell.angle_gamma   90.00
#
_symmetry.space_group_name_H-M   'P 1'
#
loop_
_entity.id
_entity.type
_entity.pdbx_description
1 polymer ?
#
loop_
_entity_poly.entity_id
_entity_poly.type
_entity_poly.pdbx_seq_one_letter_code
_entity_poly.pdbx_strand_id
1 'polypeptide(L)'
;MASRSTRRSPSPTPRTTTRGVTTMPFDRLNYRMLLGAVGLIVLGYALMMVDNATSANPVDSALSLIVAPLLLLGGYLGVAAAVLWGVPRDVAPEPAASTEPAEA
;
A
#
# COMPACT_ATOMS: atom_id res chain seq x y z
N MET A 1 -3.05 58.54 -43.67
CA MET A 1 -1.89 57.61 -43.66
C MET A 1 -1.94 56.77 -42.39
N ALA A 2 -1.91 55.44 -42.59
CA ALA A 2 -1.57 54.32 -41.70
C ALA A 2 -2.06 54.28 -40.23
N SER A 3 -3.03 53.38 -39.99
CA SER A 3 -3.33 52.71 -38.72
C SER A 3 -2.19 51.78 -38.30
N ARG A 4 -1.87 51.71 -37.01
CA ARG A 4 -0.91 50.72 -36.45
C ARG A 4 -1.56 49.96 -35.29
N SER A 5 -2.16 48.83 -35.63
CA SER A 5 -2.72 47.84 -34.72
C SER A 5 -1.57 47.11 -33.99
N THR A 6 -1.50 47.29 -32.68
CA THR A 6 -0.63 46.54 -31.78
C THR A 6 -1.22 45.15 -31.56
N ARG A 7 -0.62 44.13 -32.21
CA ARG A 7 -0.94 42.72 -31.98
C ARG A 7 -0.55 42.35 -30.55
N ARG A 8 -1.53 42.00 -29.72
CA ARG A 8 -1.32 41.24 -28.48
C ARG A 8 -0.90 39.82 -28.87
N SER A 9 0.34 39.47 -28.56
CA SER A 9 0.77 38.08 -28.56
C SER A 9 0.03 37.33 -27.45
N PRO A 10 -0.61 36.19 -27.71
CA PRO A 10 -1.21 35.37 -26.66
C PRO A 10 -0.08 34.77 -25.82
N SER A 11 -0.08 35.06 -24.52
CA SER A 11 0.82 34.45 -23.56
C SER A 11 0.62 32.92 -23.60
N PRO A 12 1.70 32.13 -23.68
CA PRO A 12 1.59 30.68 -23.61
C PRO A 12 1.03 30.33 -22.23
N THR A 13 -0.18 29.78 -22.19
CA THR A 13 -0.78 29.25 -20.98
C THR A 13 0.17 28.18 -20.43
N PRO A 14 0.60 28.27 -19.16
CA PRO A 14 1.33 27.18 -18.54
C PRO A 14 0.40 25.99 -18.54
N ARG A 15 0.66 25.03 -19.44
CA ARG A 15 0.09 23.70 -19.36
C ARG A 15 0.62 23.10 -18.08
N THR A 16 -0.14 23.26 -17.00
CA THR A 16 0.05 22.48 -15.78
C THR A 16 -0.03 21.04 -16.21
N THR A 17 1.12 20.42 -16.40
CA THR A 17 1.24 18.99 -16.57
C THR A 17 0.71 18.42 -15.27
N THR A 18 -0.56 18.01 -15.25
CA THR A 18 -1.09 17.05 -14.30
C THR A 18 -0.30 15.77 -14.53
N ARG A 19 0.92 15.75 -13.98
CA ARG A 19 1.73 14.57 -13.81
C ARG A 19 0.83 13.65 -13.03
N GLY A 20 0.30 12.62 -13.70
CA GLY A 20 -0.72 11.73 -13.16
C GLY A 20 -0.33 11.36 -11.75
N VAL A 21 -1.04 11.92 -10.77
CA VAL A 21 -0.83 11.58 -9.38
C VAL A 21 -1.43 10.20 -9.28
N THR A 22 -0.58 9.18 -9.42
CA THR A 22 -0.93 7.80 -9.10
C THR A 22 -1.30 7.81 -7.64
N THR A 23 -2.61 7.89 -7.37
CA THR A 23 -3.14 7.74 -6.03
C THR A 23 -2.78 6.33 -5.60
N MET A 24 -1.97 6.22 -4.56
CA MET A 24 -1.58 4.92 -4.03
C MET A 24 -2.82 4.29 -3.36
N PRO A 25 -3.03 2.97 -3.49
CA PRO A 25 -4.23 2.30 -2.98
C PRO A 25 -4.35 2.35 -1.45
N PHE A 26 -3.24 2.62 -0.74
CA PHE A 26 -3.20 2.73 0.71
C PHE A 26 -2.44 3.98 1.15
N ASP A 27 -2.71 4.44 2.37
CA ASP A 27 -1.97 5.54 2.98
C ASP A 27 -0.56 5.10 3.42
N ARG A 28 0.35 6.07 3.56
CA ARG A 28 1.72 5.89 4.04
C ARG A 28 1.78 5.20 5.40
N LEU A 29 0.81 5.48 6.28
CA LEU A 29 0.73 4.83 7.59
C LEU A 29 0.49 3.32 7.46
N ASN A 30 -0.41 2.91 6.56
CA ASN A 30 -0.72 1.51 6.30
C ASN A 30 0.47 0.79 5.70
N TYR A 31 1.21 1.43 4.79
CA TYR A 31 2.47 0.86 4.29
C TYR A 31 3.52 0.68 5.38
N ARG A 32 3.62 1.58 6.36
CA ARG A 32 4.53 1.43 7.51
C ARG A 32 4.09 0.29 8.44
N MET A 33 2.78 0.15 8.70
CA MET A 33 2.25 -0.97 9.48
C MET A 33 2.47 -2.31 8.77
N LEU A 34 2.23 -2.36 7.45
CA LEU A 34 2.48 -3.54 6.63
C LEU A 34 3.96 -3.93 6.67
N LEU A 35 4.86 -2.96 6.52
CA LEU A 35 6.31 -3.21 6.60
C LEU A 35 6.72 -3.74 7.98
N GLY A 36 6.15 -3.18 9.06
CA GLY A 36 6.38 -3.67 10.41
C GLY A 36 5.89 -5.11 10.61
N ALA A 37 4.69 -5.42 10.11
CA ALA A 37 4.10 -6.75 10.19
C ALA A 37 4.92 -7.80 9.43
N VAL A 38 5.33 -7.49 8.20
CA VAL A 38 6.23 -8.35 7.40
C VAL A 38 7.57 -8.51 8.11
N GLY A 39 8.14 -7.43 8.64
CA GLY A 39 9.37 -7.47 9.43
C GLY A 39 9.27 -8.40 10.64
N LEU A 40 8.13 -8.41 11.34
CA LEU A 40 7.87 -9.30 12.47
C LEU A 40 7.86 -10.78 12.05
N ILE A 41 7.24 -11.09 10.90
CA ILE A 41 7.23 -12.45 10.34
C ILE A 41 8.66 -12.90 10.00
N VAL A 42 9.41 -12.05 9.31
CA VAL A 42 10.81 -12.33 8.94
C VAL A 42 11.65 -12.54 10.20
N LEU A 43 11.44 -11.72 11.24
CA LEU A 43 12.14 -11.87 12.51
C LEU A 43 11.80 -13.19 13.21
N GLY A 44 10.53 -13.60 13.22
CA GLY A 44 10.12 -14.91 13.75
C GLY A 44 10.79 -16.08 13.04
N TYR A 45 10.87 -16.01 11.72
CA TYR A 45 11.60 -17.00 10.92
C TYR A 45 13.11 -16.99 11.17
N ALA A 46 13.72 -15.80 11.26
CA ALA A 46 15.14 -15.64 11.51
C ALA A 46 15.54 -16.21 12.88
N LEU A 47 14.72 -15.95 13.91
CA LEU A 47 14.93 -16.54 15.24
C LEU A 47 14.86 -18.06 15.20
N MET A 48 13.88 -18.63 14.50
CA MET A 48 13.78 -20.08 14.32
C MET A 48 14.99 -20.65 13.57
N MET A 49 15.51 -19.94 12.56
CA MET A 49 16.67 -20.36 11.78
C MET A 49 17.95 -20.38 12.63
N VAL A 50 18.19 -19.33 13.43
CA VAL A 50 19.36 -19.23 14.31
C VAL A 50 19.30 -20.27 15.42
N ASP A 51 18.13 -20.44 16.03
CA ASP A 51 17.89 -21.42 17.08
C ASP A 51 18.11 -22.86 16.58
N ASN A 52 17.60 -23.18 15.39
CA ASN A 52 17.85 -24.47 14.73
C ASN A 52 19.33 -24.69 14.36
N ALA A 53 20.08 -23.63 14.04
CA ALA A 53 21.49 -23.73 13.65
C ALA A 53 22.45 -23.85 14.86
N THR A 54 22.01 -23.44 16.05
CA THR A 54 22.88 -23.34 17.23
C THR A 54 22.56 -24.39 18.29
N SER A 55 21.33 -24.93 18.30
CA SER A 55 20.89 -25.92 19.27
C SER A 55 21.22 -27.36 18.86
N ALA A 56 21.76 -28.13 19.81
CA ALA A 56 22.05 -29.56 19.65
C ALA A 56 20.79 -30.43 19.45
N ASN A 57 19.60 -29.92 19.82
CA ASN A 57 18.30 -30.55 19.57
C ASN A 57 17.37 -29.54 18.88
N PRO A 58 17.33 -29.49 17.53
CA PRO A 58 16.61 -28.47 16.77
C PRO A 58 15.08 -28.51 16.91
N VAL A 59 14.51 -29.62 17.38
CA VAL A 59 13.06 -29.83 17.51
C VAL A 59 12.51 -29.47 18.90
N ASP A 60 13.37 -29.32 19.91
CA ASP A 60 12.97 -29.08 21.32
C ASP A 60 13.22 -27.64 21.80
N SER A 61 13.75 -26.77 20.94
CA SER A 61 13.99 -25.39 21.34
C SER A 61 12.66 -24.65 21.59
N ALA A 62 12.44 -24.27 22.84
CA ALA A 62 11.26 -23.54 23.30
C ALA A 62 11.00 -22.23 22.53
N LEU A 63 12.02 -21.63 21.91
CA LEU A 63 11.90 -20.44 21.06
C LEU A 63 11.14 -20.75 19.77
N SER A 64 11.51 -21.79 19.05
CA SER A 64 10.76 -22.27 17.87
C SER A 64 9.31 -22.65 18.22
N LEU A 65 9.09 -23.27 19.37
CA LEU A 65 7.77 -23.82 19.73
C LEU A 65 6.76 -22.78 20.22
N ILE A 66 7.22 -21.67 20.80
CA ILE A 66 6.35 -20.63 21.40
C ILE A 66 6.52 -19.28 20.70
N VAL A 67 7.76 -18.86 20.47
CA VAL A 67 8.05 -17.50 19.97
C VAL A 67 7.77 -17.38 18.48
N ALA A 68 8.14 -18.37 17.67
CA ALA A 68 7.84 -18.36 16.24
C ALA A 68 6.33 -18.35 15.95
N PRO A 69 5.48 -19.21 16.53
CA PRO A 69 4.03 -19.15 16.31
C PRO A 69 3.40 -17.83 16.77
N LEU A 70 3.84 -17.25 17.89
CA LEU A 70 3.34 -15.94 18.35
C LEU A 70 3.76 -14.79 17.42
N LEU A 71 5.00 -14.79 16.92
CA LEU A 71 5.48 -13.78 15.98
C LEU A 71 4.79 -13.92 14.61
N LEU A 72 4.60 -15.15 14.12
CA LEU A 72 3.80 -15.37 12.92
C LEU A 72 2.37 -14.88 13.11
N LEU A 73 1.72 -15.24 14.23
CA LEU A 73 0.35 -14.85 14.51
C LEU A 73 0.22 -13.32 14.60
N GLY A 74 1.11 -12.67 15.35
CA GLY A 74 1.16 -11.21 15.46
C GLY A 74 1.43 -10.54 14.10
N GLY A 75 2.31 -11.12 13.30
CA GLY A 75 2.62 -10.65 11.96
C GLY A 75 1.41 -10.72 11.03
N TYR A 76 0.71 -11.85 11.01
CA TYR A 76 -0.51 -12.02 10.22
C TYR A 76 -1.64 -11.08 10.66
N LEU A 77 -1.84 -10.92 11.97
CA LEU A 77 -2.81 -9.96 12.50
C LEU A 77 -2.44 -8.52 12.11
N GLY A 78 -1.14 -8.19 12.14
CA GLY A 78 -0.63 -6.90 11.70
C GLY A 78 -0.89 -6.63 10.21
N VAL A 79 -0.71 -7.64 9.35
CA VAL A 79 -1.05 -7.53 7.92
C VAL A 79 -2.55 -7.33 7.74
N ALA A 80 -3.38 -8.13 8.44
CA ALA A 80 -4.84 -8.00 8.37
C ALA A 80 -5.31 -6.61 8.81
N ALA A 81 -4.77 -6.09 9.91
CA ALA A 81 -5.07 -4.74 10.39
C ALA A 81 -4.63 -3.67 9.38
N ALA A 82 -3.42 -3.77 8.83
CA ALA A 82 -2.90 -2.81 7.85
C ALA A 82 -3.74 -2.78 6.56
N VAL A 83 -4.28 -3.92 6.12
CA VAL A 83 -5.16 -3.99 4.95
C VAL A 83 -6.55 -3.46 5.28
N LEU A 84 -7.16 -3.92 6.38
CA LEU A 84 -8.55 -3.60 6.71
C LEU A 84 -8.74 -2.13 7.09
N TRP A 85 -7.80 -1.54 7.84
CA TRP A 85 -7.85 -0.11 8.16
C TRP A 85 -7.41 0.78 6.99
N GLY A 86 -6.84 0.21 5.93
CA GLY A 86 -6.28 0.96 4.80
C GLY A 86 -7.26 1.28 3.69
N VAL A 87 -8.45 0.67 3.70
CA VAL A 87 -9.46 0.92 2.68
C VAL A 87 -10.02 2.33 2.86
N PRO A 88 -9.76 3.27 1.92
CA PRO A 88 -10.33 4.60 2.00
C PRO A 88 -11.85 4.50 1.84
N ARG A 89 -12.61 4.97 2.83
CA ARG A 89 -14.09 4.90 2.82
C ARG A 89 -14.73 5.82 1.78
N ASP A 90 -13.92 6.62 1.11
CA ASP A 90 -14.34 7.62 0.13
C ASP A 90 -14.28 7.10 -1.32
N VAL A 91 -13.77 5.87 -1.53
CA VAL A 91 -13.93 5.16 -2.80
C VAL A 91 -15.35 4.60 -2.84
N ALA A 92 -16.32 5.49 -3.06
CA ALA A 92 -17.69 5.08 -3.35
C ALA A 92 -17.64 4.09 -4.52
N PRO A 93 -18.33 2.93 -4.42
CA PRO A 93 -18.41 2.01 -5.55
C PRO A 93 -18.93 2.81 -6.74
N GLU A 94 -18.12 2.86 -7.81
CA GLU A 94 -18.51 3.48 -9.07
C GLU A 94 -19.88 2.90 -9.41
N PRO A 95 -20.95 3.74 -9.45
CA PRO A 95 -22.29 3.22 -9.64
C PRO A 95 -22.25 2.46 -10.95
N ALA A 96 -22.50 1.14 -10.85
CA ALA A 96 -22.42 0.19 -11.95
C ALA A 96 -23.01 0.87 -13.19
N ALA A 97 -22.14 1.10 -14.18
CA ALA A 97 -22.50 1.74 -15.43
C ALA A 97 -23.85 1.20 -15.86
N SER A 98 -24.86 2.05 -15.83
CA SER A 98 -26.20 1.76 -16.30
C SER A 98 -26.11 1.42 -17.77
N THR A 99 -25.88 0.14 -18.08
CA THR A 99 -26.34 -0.48 -19.31
C THR A 99 -27.86 -0.52 -19.26
N GLU A 100 -28.48 0.66 -19.35
CA GLU A 100 -29.74 0.80 -20.05
C GLU A 100 -29.38 0.83 -21.53
N PRO A 101 -29.67 -0.23 -22.31
CA PRO A 101 -29.78 -0.05 -23.74
C PRO A 101 -30.98 0.88 -23.98
N ALA A 102 -30.68 2.10 -24.40
CA ALA A 102 -31.67 3.00 -24.97
C ALA A 102 -32.39 2.28 -26.13
N GLU A 103 -33.71 2.44 -26.15
CA GLU A 103 -34.64 1.94 -27.17
C GLU A 103 -34.14 2.11 -28.61
N ALA A 104 -34.50 1.15 -29.46
CA ALA A 104 -34.87 1.37 -30.86
C ALA A 104 -35.84 0.28 -31.31
#